data_AF-A0A1D2SNG3-F1
#
_entry.id   AF-A0A1D2SNG3-F1
#
_cell.length_a   1.000
_cell.length_b   1.000
_cell.length_c   1.000
_cell.angle_alpha   90.00
_cell.angle_beta   90.00
_cell.angle_gamma   90.00
#
_symmetry.space_group_name_H-M   'P 1'
#
loop_
_entity.id
_entity.type
_entity.pdbx_description
1 polymer ?
#
loop_
_entity_poly.entity_id
_entity_poly.type
_entity_poly.pdbx_seq_one_letter_code
_entity_poly.pdbx_strand_id
1 'polypeptide(L)'
;MANLQVLNEVTNVLIKRGNKPPEAIFTIIDGFALFGTTAINLETVAAARLLHFENKYSWRDCLLLASAIELQCRFFLSEDMRDGHQIRGLTIMNPFRHSPPQIPLH
;
A
#
# COMPACT_ATOMS: atom_id res chain seq x y z
N MET A 1 7.10 0.06 -5.41
CA MET A 1 6.55 -1.13 -6.09
C MET A 1 5.11 -1.31 -5.64
N ALA A 2 4.26 -1.81 -6.54
CA ALA A 2 2.84 -2.03 -6.30
C ALA A 2 2.45 -3.45 -6.73
N ASN A 3 1.27 -3.88 -6.29
CA ASN A 3 0.64 -5.11 -6.74
C ASN A 3 -0.85 -4.85 -7.00
N LEU A 4 -1.59 -5.87 -7.45
CA LEU A 4 -3.01 -5.69 -7.80
C LEU A 4 -3.88 -5.23 -6.62
N GLN A 5 -3.51 -5.53 -5.37
CA GLN A 5 -4.25 -5.05 -4.21
C GLN A 5 -4.11 -3.54 -4.01
N VAL A 6 -2.91 -2.98 -4.26
CA VAL A 6 -2.70 -1.53 -4.26
C VAL A 6 -3.51 -0.87 -5.38
N LEU A 7 -3.47 -1.43 -6.60
CA LEU A 7 -4.24 -0.88 -7.72
C LEU A 7 -5.75 -0.92 -7.46
N ASN A 8 -6.25 -2.02 -6.88
CA ASN A 8 -7.65 -2.15 -6.48
C ASN A 8 -8.02 -1.09 -5.44
N GLU A 9 -7.15 -0.80 -4.47
CA GLU A 9 -7.41 0.22 -3.47
C GLU A 9 -7.48 1.62 -4.06
N VAL A 10 -6.50 1.98 -4.91
CA VAL A 10 -6.51 3.27 -5.62
C VAL A 10 -7.78 3.39 -6.48
N THR A 11 -8.16 2.33 -7.18
CA THR A 11 -9.39 2.28 -7.99
C THR A 11 -10.63 2.55 -7.14
N ASN A 12 -10.77 1.87 -6.00
CA ASN A 12 -11.90 2.04 -5.09
C ASN A 12 -11.99 3.46 -4.53
N VAL A 13 -10.85 4.07 -4.20
CA VAL A 13 -10.81 5.46 -3.72
C VAL A 13 -11.21 6.43 -4.83
N LEU A 14 -10.65 6.29 -6.04
CA LEU A 14 -10.94 7.17 -7.16
C LEU A 14 -12.39 7.06 -7.63
N ILE A 15 -12.99 5.86 -7.63
CA ILE A 15 -14.41 5.69 -7.93
C ILE A 15 -15.27 6.42 -6.89
N LYS A 16 -14.93 6.32 -5.61
CA LYS A 16 -15.74 6.91 -4.53
C LYS A 16 -15.55 8.42 -4.37
N ARG A 17 -14.37 8.95 -4.68
CA ARG A 17 -13.95 10.31 -4.31
C ARG A 17 -13.30 11.12 -5.43
N GLY A 18 -12.95 10.49 -6.56
CA GLY A 18 -12.11 11.10 -7.60
C GLY A 18 -12.82 12.11 -8.49
N ASN A 19 -14.15 12.22 -8.42
CA ASN A 19 -14.98 13.11 -9.24
C ASN A 19 -14.59 13.10 -10.74
N LYS A 20 -14.31 11.91 -11.27
CA LYS A 20 -13.90 11.65 -12.66
C LYS A 20 -14.76 10.53 -13.23
N PRO A 21 -15.00 10.53 -14.55
CA PRO A 21 -15.69 9.42 -15.20
C PRO A 21 -14.84 8.14 -15.10
N PRO A 22 -15.46 6.94 -15.04
CA PRO A 22 -14.76 5.66 -14.87
C PRO A 22 -13.63 5.42 -15.88
N GLU A 23 -13.79 5.85 -17.12
CA GLU A 23 -12.80 5.68 -18.20
C GLU A 23 -11.50 6.43 -17.89
N ALA A 24 -11.60 7.64 -17.34
CA ALA A 24 -10.45 8.42 -16.92
C ALA A 24 -9.77 7.80 -15.70
N ILE A 25 -10.56 7.21 -14.78
CA ILE A 25 -10.02 6.50 -13.62
C ILE A 25 -9.23 5.27 -14.08
N PHE A 26 -9.79 4.44 -14.96
CA PHE A 26 -9.11 3.24 -15.44
C PHE A 26 -7.83 3.57 -16.21
N THR A 27 -7.83 4.64 -17.01
CA THR A 27 -6.61 5.14 -17.66
C THR A 27 -5.52 5.50 -16.64
N ILE A 28 -5.88 6.12 -15.51
CA ILE A 28 -4.93 6.43 -14.42
C ILE A 28 -4.38 5.14 -13.80
N ILE A 29 -5.25 4.15 -13.55
CA ILE A 29 -4.86 2.87 -12.96
C ILE A 29 -3.93 2.08 -13.89
N ASP A 30 -4.19 2.09 -15.19
CA ASP A 30 -3.31 1.48 -16.20
C ASP A 30 -1.92 2.14 -16.19
N GLY A 31 -1.83 3.45 -15.94
CA GLY A 31 -0.56 4.13 -15.73
C GLY A 31 0.20 3.64 -14.49
N PHE A 32 -0.51 3.30 -13.41
CA PHE A 32 0.11 2.76 -12.19
C PHE A 32 0.55 1.30 -12.33
N ALA A 33 0.05 0.55 -13.31
CA ALA A 33 0.45 -0.83 -13.58
C ALA A 33 1.97 -0.96 -13.86
N LEU A 34 2.62 0.11 -14.32
CA LEU A 34 4.09 0.19 -14.50
C LEU A 34 4.87 -0.07 -13.20
N PHE A 35 4.27 0.16 -12.04
CA PHE A 35 4.91 -0.08 -10.74
C PHE A 35 4.73 -1.51 -10.22
N GLY A 36 3.95 -2.34 -10.93
CA GLY A 36 3.76 -3.76 -10.66
C GLY A 36 2.30 -4.21 -10.74
N THR A 37 2.09 -5.42 -11.25
CA THR A 37 0.76 -6.03 -11.49
C THR A 37 0.65 -7.44 -10.92
N THR A 38 1.53 -7.82 -10.01
CA THR A 38 1.50 -9.15 -9.38
C THR A 38 0.22 -9.31 -8.57
N ALA A 39 -0.45 -10.46 -8.69
CA ALA A 39 -1.59 -10.79 -7.85
C ALA A 39 -1.16 -11.10 -6.42
N ILE A 40 -2.03 -10.82 -5.43
CA ILE A 40 -1.83 -11.36 -4.08
C ILE A 40 -2.09 -12.86 -4.08
N ASN A 41 -1.38 -13.59 -3.23
CA ASN A 41 -1.49 -15.04 -3.11
C ASN A 41 -1.92 -15.44 -1.69
N LEU A 42 -2.04 -16.76 -1.45
CA LEU A 42 -2.43 -17.29 -0.13
C LEU A 42 -1.44 -16.95 0.98
N GLU A 43 -0.15 -16.81 0.66
CA GLU A 43 0.89 -16.43 1.60
C GLU A 43 0.72 -14.96 2.01
N THR A 44 0.43 -14.05 1.05
CA THR A 44 0.09 -12.66 1.34
C THR A 44 -1.10 -12.56 2.30
N VAL A 45 -2.15 -13.35 2.07
CA VAL A 45 -3.36 -13.39 2.92
C VAL A 45 -3.06 -13.97 4.31
N ALA A 46 -2.23 -15.01 4.39
CA ALA A 46 -1.79 -15.57 5.67
C ALA A 46 -0.99 -14.55 6.50
N ALA A 47 -0.05 -13.86 5.87
CA ALA A 47 0.73 -12.79 6.50
C ALA A 47 -0.18 -11.64 6.98
N ALA A 48 -1.16 -11.23 6.18
CA ALA A 48 -2.13 -10.21 6.56
C ALA A 48 -2.96 -10.59 7.80
N ARG A 49 -3.34 -11.88 7.95
CA ARG A 49 -4.03 -12.36 9.15
C ARG A 49 -3.17 -12.21 10.40
N LEU A 50 -1.90 -12.60 10.32
CA LEU A 50 -0.96 -12.45 11.45
C LEU A 50 -0.78 -10.98 11.81
N LEU A 51 -0.57 -10.12 10.81
CA LEU A 51 -0.47 -8.67 11.00
C LEU A 51 -1.70 -8.08 11.69
N HIS A 52 -2.89 -8.51 11.30
CA HIS A 52 -4.15 -8.07 11.89
C HIS A 52 -4.25 -8.46 13.37
N PHE A 53 -3.89 -9.70 13.71
CA PHE A 53 -3.91 -10.15 15.10
C PHE A 53 -2.91 -9.40 15.98
N GLU A 54 -1.71 -9.14 15.47
CA GLU A 54 -0.61 -8.49 16.20
C GLU A 54 -0.80 -6.98 16.35
N ASN A 55 -1.22 -6.29 15.29
CA ASN A 55 -1.16 -4.82 15.21
C ASN A 55 -2.53 -4.14 15.28
N LYS A 56 -3.62 -4.91 15.15
CA LYS A 56 -5.01 -4.40 15.19
C LYS A 56 -5.37 -3.37 14.12
N TYR A 57 -4.57 -3.26 13.05
CA TYR A 57 -4.94 -2.47 11.86
C TYR A 57 -6.11 -3.11 11.12
N SER A 58 -6.79 -2.34 10.27
CA SER A 58 -7.90 -2.89 9.49
C SER A 58 -7.44 -4.04 8.58
N TRP A 59 -8.36 -4.94 8.20
CA TRP A 59 -8.04 -6.06 7.31
C TRP A 59 -7.38 -5.61 6.00
N ARG A 60 -7.95 -4.56 5.39
CA ARG A 60 -7.46 -3.94 4.16
C ARG A 60 -6.04 -3.41 4.31
N ASP A 61 -5.78 -2.74 5.42
CA ASP A 61 -4.46 -2.20 5.73
C ASP A 61 -3.43 -3.31 5.95
N CYS A 62 -3.83 -4.41 6.60
CA CYS A 62 -2.96 -5.56 6.78
C CYS A 62 -2.60 -6.27 5.46
N LEU A 63 -3.52 -6.31 4.49
CA LEU A 63 -3.23 -6.81 3.15
C LEU A 63 -2.21 -5.93 2.41
N LEU A 64 -2.30 -4.61 2.56
CA LEU A 64 -1.34 -3.68 1.98
C LEU A 64 0.04 -3.79 2.66
N LEU A 65 0.08 -3.90 3.98
CA LEU A 65 1.32 -4.13 4.74
C LEU A 65 1.99 -5.46 4.36
N ALA A 66 1.21 -6.55 4.27
CA ALA A 66 1.71 -7.85 3.83
C ALA A 66 2.31 -7.78 2.42
N SER A 67 1.61 -7.11 1.50
CA SER A 67 2.08 -6.88 0.13
C SER A 67 3.38 -6.08 0.10
N ALA A 68 3.51 -5.04 0.93
CA ALA A 68 4.72 -4.24 1.02
C ALA A 68 5.91 -5.04 1.57
N ILE A 69 5.67 -5.90 2.57
CA ILE A 69 6.70 -6.81 3.12
C ILE A 69 7.14 -7.83 2.05
N GLU A 70 6.19 -8.45 1.34
CA GLU A 70 6.46 -9.43 0.27
C GLU A 70 7.27 -8.80 -0.88
N LEU A 71 6.95 -7.57 -1.25
CA LEU A 71 7.69 -6.78 -2.23
C LEU A 71 9.00 -6.18 -1.70
N GLN A 72 9.40 -6.52 -0.46
CA GLN A 72 10.62 -6.06 0.20
C GLN A 72 10.74 -4.52 0.27
N CYS A 73 9.61 -3.82 0.39
CA CYS A 73 9.61 -2.39 0.60
C CYS A 73 10.24 -2.06 1.97
N ARG A 74 11.08 -1.02 2.01
CA ARG A 74 11.64 -0.50 3.27
C ARG A 74 10.68 0.45 4.00
N PHE A 75 9.85 1.15 3.24
CA PHE A 75 8.95 2.19 3.74
C PHE A 75 7.52 1.96 3.27
N PHE A 76 6.56 2.20 4.16
CA PHE A 76 5.13 2.20 3.87
C PHE A 76 4.54 3.56 4.25
N LEU A 77 4.02 4.28 3.26
CA LEU A 77 3.48 5.61 3.48
C LEU A 77 2.01 5.52 3.92
N SER A 78 1.69 6.06 5.10
CA SER A 78 0.31 6.13 5.59
C SER A 78 0.12 7.28 6.56
N GLU A 79 -0.94 8.06 6.36
CA GLU A 79 -1.30 9.18 7.24
C GLU A 79 -2.05 8.71 8.51
N ASP A 80 -2.83 7.63 8.39
CA ASP A 80 -3.69 7.11 9.45
C ASP A 80 -2.96 6.18 10.43
N MET A 81 -1.82 5.61 10.02
CA MET A 81 -1.05 4.70 10.85
C MET A 81 -0.03 5.42 11.74
N ARG A 82 0.40 4.71 12.80
CA ARG A 82 1.42 5.20 13.73
C ARG A 82 2.76 5.39 13.01
N ASP A 83 3.14 6.64 12.85
CA ASP A 83 4.43 7.06 12.31
C ASP A 83 5.62 6.43 13.06
N GLY A 84 6.61 5.95 12.31
CA GLY A 84 7.83 5.30 12.81
C GLY A 84 7.64 3.85 13.28
N HIS A 85 6.44 3.28 13.17
CA HIS A 85 6.21 1.89 13.56
C HIS A 85 6.94 0.92 12.62
N GLN A 86 7.75 0.03 13.17
CA GLN A 86 8.50 -0.98 12.43
C GLN A 86 7.81 -2.34 12.52
N ILE A 87 7.62 -2.98 11.36
CA ILE A 87 6.96 -4.28 11.25
C ILE A 87 7.75 -5.12 10.25
N ARG A 88 8.42 -6.18 10.72
CA ARG A 88 9.12 -7.15 9.85
C ARG A 88 10.05 -6.49 8.82
N GLY A 89 10.79 -5.45 9.22
CA GLY A 89 11.70 -4.70 8.34
C GLY A 89 11.07 -3.55 7.54
N LEU A 90 9.74 -3.43 7.56
CA LEU A 90 8.99 -2.31 6.98
C LEU A 90 8.83 -1.19 8.01
N THR A 91 9.13 0.05 7.63
CA THR A 91 8.88 1.22 8.48
C THR A 91 7.70 2.02 7.94
N ILE A 92 6.69 2.24 8.79
CA ILE A 92 5.55 3.10 8.47
C ILE A 92 5.99 4.56 8.63
N MET A 93 5.76 5.36 7.59
CA MET A 93 6.05 6.80 7.60
C MET A 93 4.80 7.60 7.25
N ASN A 94 4.49 8.60 8.07
CA ASN A 94 3.46 9.56 7.75
C ASN A 94 4.01 10.62 6.79
N PRO A 95 3.50 10.71 5.54
CA PRO A 95 4.07 11.58 4.52
C PRO A 95 3.90 13.09 4.80
N PHE A 96 3.08 13.46 5.80
CA PHE A 96 2.85 14.85 6.19
C PHE A 96 3.67 15.27 7.42
N ARG A 97 4.31 14.32 8.11
CA ARG A 97 5.14 14.57 9.31
C ARG A 97 6.63 14.63 9.01
N HIS A 98 7.04 14.02 7.91
CA HIS A 98 8.39 14.09 7.41
C HIS A 98 8.39 15.00 6.19
N SER A 99 9.37 15.90 6.09
CA SER A 99 9.67 16.50 4.79
C SER A 99 9.93 15.37 3.79
N PRO A 100 9.60 15.51 2.50
CA PRO A 100 9.79 14.44 1.52
C PRO A 100 11.18 13.86 1.74
N PRO A 101 11.30 12.55 2.04
CA PRO A 101 12.62 11.99 2.24
C PRO A 101 13.42 12.36 1.00
N GLN A 102 14.64 12.86 1.19
CA GLN A 102 15.65 12.68 0.16
C GLN A 102 15.81 11.16 0.06
N ILE A 103 14.94 10.51 -0.73
CA ILE A 103 14.97 9.07 -0.94
C ILE A 103 16.33 8.85 -1.56
N PRO A 104 17.29 8.27 -0.83
CA PRO A 104 18.58 8.10 -1.41
C PRO A 104 18.41 6.95 -2.41
N LEU A 105 18.43 7.33 -3.68
CA LEU A 105 18.51 6.41 -4.81
C LEU A 105 19.91 5.82 -4.75
N HIS A 106 20.08 4.76 -3.97
CA HIS A 106 21.19 3.82 -4.12
C HIS A 106 20.64 2.48 -4.57
#